data_AF-G8Y6R3-F1
#
_entry.id   AF-G8Y6R3-F1
#
_cell.length_a   1.000
_cell.length_b   1.000
_cell.length_c   1.000
_cell.angle_alpha   90.00
_cell.angle_beta   90.00
_cell.angle_gamma   90.00
#
_symmetry.space_group_name_H-M   'P 1'
#
loop_
_entity.id
_entity.type
_entity.pdbx_description
1 polymer ?
#
loop_
_entity_poly.entity_id
_entity_poly.type
_entity_poly.pdbx_seq_one_letter_code
_entity_poly.pdbx_strand_id
1 'polypeptide(L)'
;MSGSTESVSLGAIIYASVKPMFKIYAIIIMGIYLAKKNILTVATCRDISDCIVTAIMPCLIFENVVTNLKSSDIKNLGIIFFTGTLLFTIGCLLAFVTKFVTKSPDRWFGGLLSVGLFPNISDLPIAYLQTFSKGGHIFTQKQGNLGVAYVCIFLASQIFYQFSLGLYRLIEWDFRDELLEDEQEKDLESKLEKESLNGTSPGMAPGYGDGSSIAMSSTSMNQSDAGSSNTQEDSSGTGNYHNSSGTEPEDPHNEFLRKHESSNSRALRMRKTNSAQTGRRYSDGQSSVDTGFYSTATRTSDLRRQKSQDINNLIHEYSERNEWRQNSHADLDESNDYESVRLDQVQVLKKNQSRDPKWVKFKSRVIITLKNFAAPNSVSLIISIAIAMSPPLKPLFVNTGYDIPNAPDFQPPLSFIMDIASYVGAASVPLGLLLLGATISRLSIKKMPPGFWKTALMITASRLILIPIIGVGITTGFYKAGWYGQDKLIRFVSVIEFGLPNATALVYFTAFYTDPNSEDHLQMDCLAICLICQYAILFITLPFLVSFTLKVSLSM
;
A
#
# COMPACT_ATOMS: atom_id res chain seq x y z
N MET A 1 41.68 -4.87 -35.28
CA MET A 1 40.54 -4.24 -35.96
C MET A 1 39.89 -3.29 -34.97
N SER A 2 40.18 -2.00 -35.09
CA SER A 2 39.58 -0.93 -34.29
C SER A 2 38.13 -0.74 -34.73
N GLY A 3 37.17 -1.23 -33.94
CA GLY A 3 35.79 -0.83 -34.08
C GLY A 3 35.67 0.63 -33.64
N SER A 4 35.41 1.52 -34.60
CA SER A 4 34.99 2.89 -34.36
C SER A 4 33.75 2.89 -33.47
N THR A 5 33.89 3.17 -32.18
CA THR A 5 32.78 3.64 -31.36
C THR A 5 32.36 4.99 -31.92
N GLU A 6 31.31 5.00 -32.75
CA GLU A 6 30.62 6.24 -33.10
C GLU A 6 30.24 6.92 -31.79
N SER A 7 30.93 8.00 -31.45
CA SER A 7 30.62 8.79 -30.27
C SER A 7 29.21 9.35 -30.45
N VAL A 8 28.27 8.90 -29.62
CA VAL A 8 26.88 9.34 -29.75
C VAL A 8 26.83 10.84 -29.46
N SER A 9 26.17 11.60 -30.33
CA SER A 9 26.02 13.04 -30.16
C SER A 9 25.36 13.35 -28.81
N LEU A 10 25.83 14.40 -28.13
CA LEU A 10 25.30 14.82 -26.84
C LEU A 10 23.78 15.07 -26.91
N GLY A 11 23.29 15.65 -28.00
CA GLY A 11 21.86 15.88 -28.22
C GLY A 11 21.06 14.58 -28.28
N ALA A 12 21.61 13.52 -28.89
CA ALA A 12 20.97 12.21 -28.96
C ALA A 12 20.94 11.52 -27.59
N ILE A 13 22.01 11.65 -26.79
CA ILE A 13 22.06 11.13 -25.41
C ILE A 13 21.00 11.82 -24.54
N ILE A 14 20.92 13.15 -24.59
CA ILE A 14 19.94 13.93 -23.82
C ILE A 14 18.52 13.55 -24.25
N TYR A 15 18.25 13.50 -25.55
CA TYR A 15 16.94 13.11 -26.06
C TYR A 15 16.55 11.68 -25.63
N ALA A 16 17.46 10.72 -25.75
CA ALA A 16 17.24 9.35 -25.31
C ALA A 16 16.99 9.26 -23.80
N SER A 17 17.60 10.14 -23.00
CA SER A 17 17.43 10.18 -21.54
C SER A 17 16.11 10.83 -21.11
N VAL A 18 15.60 11.79 -21.88
CA VAL A 18 14.35 12.50 -21.58
C VAL A 18 13.12 11.73 -22.08
N LYS A 19 13.21 11.05 -23.23
CA LYS A 19 12.08 10.35 -23.87
C LYS A 19 11.31 9.40 -22.93
N PRO A 20 11.95 8.57 -22.08
CA PRO A 20 11.24 7.73 -21.12
C PRO A 20 10.42 8.51 -20.09
N MET A 21 10.84 9.72 -19.72
CA MET A 21 10.11 10.55 -18.75
C MET A 21 8.76 11.00 -19.29
N PHE A 22 8.67 11.40 -20.55
CA PHE A 22 7.37 11.73 -21.15
C PHE A 22 6.39 10.56 -21.08
N LYS A 23 6.86 9.34 -21.38
CA LYS A 23 6.01 8.13 -21.31
C LYS A 23 5.56 7.85 -19.87
N ILE A 24 6.48 7.90 -18.90
CA ILE A 24 6.18 7.64 -17.49
C ILE A 24 5.17 8.67 -16.96
N TYR A 25 5.43 9.97 -17.15
CA TYR A 25 4.56 11.02 -16.64
C TYR A 25 3.21 11.06 -17.36
N ALA A 26 3.14 10.71 -18.65
CA ALA A 26 1.86 10.57 -19.35
C ALA A 26 0.97 9.49 -18.70
N ILE A 27 1.55 8.36 -18.29
CA ILE A 27 0.80 7.29 -17.59
C ILE A 27 0.41 7.73 -16.18
N ILE A 28 1.30 8.42 -15.46
CA ILE A 28 0.99 8.99 -14.13
C ILE A 28 -0.18 9.99 -14.24
N ILE A 29 -0.15 10.89 -15.23
CA ILE A 29 -1.24 11.85 -15.48
C ILE A 29 -2.54 11.13 -15.83
N MET A 30 -2.47 10.05 -16.62
CA MET A 30 -3.65 9.21 -16.87
C MET A 30 -4.19 8.59 -15.58
N GLY A 31 -3.32 8.10 -14.69
CA GLY A 31 -3.71 7.61 -13.36
C GLY A 31 -4.40 8.68 -12.51
N ILE A 32 -3.87 9.90 -12.49
CA ILE A 32 -4.49 11.06 -11.83
C ILE A 32 -5.87 11.35 -12.42
N TYR A 33 -5.99 11.35 -13.75
CA TYR A 33 -7.26 11.58 -14.44
C TYR A 33 -8.30 10.52 -14.08
N LEU A 34 -7.94 9.24 -14.10
CA LEU A 34 -8.84 8.14 -13.76
C LEU A 34 -9.25 8.14 -12.28
N ALA A 35 -8.36 8.53 -11.38
CA ALA A 35 -8.67 8.70 -9.97
C ALA A 35 -9.65 9.87 -9.73
N LYS A 36 -9.42 11.02 -10.37
CA LYS A 36 -10.32 12.18 -10.27
C LYS A 36 -11.71 11.93 -10.86
N LYS A 37 -11.84 10.96 -11.76
CA LYS A 37 -13.12 10.50 -12.31
C LYS A 37 -13.77 9.38 -11.49
N ASN A 38 -13.22 9.01 -10.33
CA ASN A 38 -13.67 7.89 -9.50
C ASN A 38 -13.78 6.57 -10.29
N ILE A 39 -12.92 6.38 -11.31
CA ILE A 39 -12.77 5.10 -12.03
C ILE A 39 -11.77 4.23 -11.27
N LEU A 40 -10.64 4.81 -10.88
CA LEU A 40 -9.70 4.23 -9.94
C LEU A 40 -10.04 4.75 -8.53
N THR A 41 -11.04 4.13 -7.90
CA THR A 41 -11.37 4.41 -6.49
C THR A 41 -10.30 3.84 -5.55
N VAL A 42 -10.32 4.19 -4.26
CA VAL A 42 -9.37 3.68 -3.26
C VAL A 42 -9.46 2.15 -3.17
N ALA A 43 -10.67 1.60 -3.08
CA ALA A 43 -10.92 0.16 -3.10
C ALA A 43 -10.41 -0.49 -4.39
N THR A 44 -10.73 0.06 -5.57
CA THR A 44 -10.21 -0.48 -6.85
C THR A 44 -8.68 -0.45 -6.91
N CYS A 45 -8.05 0.60 -6.38
CA CYS A 45 -6.59 0.67 -6.30
C CYS A 45 -6.01 -0.41 -5.38
N ARG A 46 -6.69 -0.71 -4.26
CA ARG A 46 -6.31 -1.80 -3.35
C ARG A 46 -6.40 -3.14 -4.06
N ASP A 47 -7.53 -3.44 -4.69
CA ASP A 47 -7.74 -4.70 -5.41
C ASP A 47 -6.69 -4.91 -6.51
N ILE A 48 -6.40 -3.86 -7.30
CA ILE A 48 -5.37 -3.92 -8.34
C ILE A 48 -3.97 -4.11 -7.71
N SER A 49 -3.67 -3.42 -6.62
CA SER A 49 -2.38 -3.57 -5.91
C SER A 49 -2.20 -5.01 -5.40
N ASP A 50 -3.25 -5.60 -4.83
CA ASP A 50 -3.23 -6.98 -4.34
C ASP A 50 -3.02 -7.98 -5.48
N CYS A 51 -3.67 -7.75 -6.63
CA CYS A 51 -3.43 -8.54 -7.83
C CYS A 51 -1.97 -8.44 -8.30
N ILE A 52 -1.39 -7.23 -8.28
CA ILE A 52 -0.01 -7.00 -8.69
C ILE A 52 0.96 -7.78 -7.80
N VAL A 53 0.86 -7.60 -6.49
CA VAL A 53 1.79 -8.21 -5.52
C VAL A 53 1.64 -9.73 -5.47
N THR A 54 0.43 -10.26 -5.68
CA THR A 54 0.14 -11.69 -5.54
C THR A 54 0.47 -12.49 -6.80
N ALA A 55 0.21 -11.94 -7.99
CA ALA A 55 0.32 -12.70 -9.24
C ALA A 55 1.15 -11.99 -10.32
N ILE A 56 0.88 -10.70 -10.60
CA ILE A 56 1.44 -10.03 -11.78
C ILE A 56 2.95 -9.77 -11.64
N MET A 57 3.39 -9.26 -10.49
CA MET A 57 4.80 -8.97 -10.22
C MET A 57 5.65 -10.25 -10.07
N PRO A 58 5.18 -11.32 -9.39
CA PRO A 58 5.85 -12.62 -9.43
C PRO A 58 6.08 -13.16 -10.85
N CYS A 59 5.11 -13.01 -11.76
CA CYS A 59 5.25 -13.39 -13.16
C CYS A 59 6.32 -12.56 -13.90
N LEU A 60 6.33 -11.23 -13.68
CA LEU A 60 7.33 -10.34 -14.27
C LEU A 60 8.76 -10.71 -13.80
N ILE A 61 8.93 -10.98 -12.51
CA ILE A 61 10.21 -11.41 -11.93
C ILE A 61 10.64 -12.73 -12.58
N PHE A 62 9.73 -13.70 -12.65
CA PHE A 62 10.02 -15.02 -13.19
C PHE A 62 10.51 -14.98 -14.63
N GLU A 63 9.74 -14.32 -15.50
CA GLU A 63 10.07 -14.23 -16.92
C GLU A 63 11.40 -13.51 -17.15
N ASN A 64 11.63 -12.37 -16.50
CA ASN A 64 12.84 -11.58 -16.73
C ASN A 64 14.10 -12.27 -16.17
N VAL A 65 14.00 -12.91 -15.01
CA VAL A 65 15.15 -13.59 -14.40
C VAL A 65 15.49 -14.87 -15.15
N VAL A 66 14.52 -15.74 -15.44
CA VAL A 66 14.77 -17.02 -16.13
C VAL A 66 15.28 -16.79 -17.55
N THR A 67 14.69 -15.85 -18.28
CA THR A 67 15.08 -15.57 -19.68
C THR A 67 16.47 -14.96 -19.76
N ASN A 68 16.74 -13.91 -18.99
CA ASN A 68 17.89 -13.06 -19.24
C ASN A 68 19.14 -13.46 -18.44
N LEU A 69 18.99 -14.10 -17.29
CA LEU A 69 20.09 -14.32 -16.37
C LEU A 69 20.78 -15.66 -16.60
N LYS A 70 22.12 -15.67 -16.76
CA LYS A 70 22.92 -16.89 -16.99
C LYS A 70 23.71 -17.29 -15.75
N SER A 71 24.12 -18.55 -15.65
CA SER A 71 24.97 -19.04 -14.53
C SER A 71 26.29 -18.28 -14.40
N SER A 72 26.80 -17.67 -15.48
CA SER A 72 27.97 -16.77 -15.46
C SER A 72 27.74 -15.48 -14.68
N ASP A 73 26.49 -15.06 -14.50
CA ASP A 73 26.12 -13.76 -13.94
C ASP A 73 25.96 -13.80 -12.42
N ILE A 74 26.31 -14.91 -11.76
CA ILE A 74 26.20 -15.05 -10.30
C ILE A 74 27.04 -13.99 -9.56
N LYS A 75 28.19 -13.60 -10.11
CA LYS A 75 29.00 -12.50 -9.56
C LYS A 75 28.24 -11.18 -9.64
N ASN A 76 27.56 -10.93 -10.75
CA ASN A 76 26.76 -9.72 -10.97
C ASN A 76 25.59 -9.64 -9.97
N LEU A 77 24.96 -10.77 -9.66
CA LEU A 77 23.90 -10.87 -8.64
C LEU A 77 24.40 -10.40 -7.26
N GLY A 78 25.57 -10.89 -6.82
CA GLY A 78 26.16 -10.49 -5.55
C GLY A 78 26.53 -9.00 -5.50
N ILE A 79 27.06 -8.46 -6.60
CA ILE A 79 27.37 -7.03 -6.72
C ILE A 79 26.11 -6.17 -6.62
N ILE A 80 25.02 -6.57 -7.30
CA ILE A 80 23.74 -5.86 -7.24
C ILE A 80 23.20 -5.85 -5.81
N PHE A 81 23.16 -7.01 -5.14
CA PHE A 81 22.65 -7.10 -3.77
C PHE A 81 23.47 -6.25 -2.79
N PHE A 82 24.80 -6.27 -2.94
CA PHE A 82 25.69 -5.43 -2.15
C PHE A 82 25.47 -3.93 -2.43
N THR A 83 25.33 -3.57 -3.71
CA THR A 83 25.05 -2.19 -4.13
C THR A 83 23.72 -1.71 -3.57
N GLY A 84 22.67 -2.54 -3.60
CA GLY A 84 21.37 -2.24 -2.99
C GLY A 84 21.49 -2.03 -1.48
N THR A 85 22.28 -2.87 -0.79
CA THR A 85 22.58 -2.70 0.64
C THR A 85 23.23 -1.34 0.93
N LEU A 86 24.18 -0.90 0.09
CA LEU A 86 24.80 0.42 0.20
C LEU A 86 23.78 1.54 -0.05
N LEU A 87 22.92 1.41 -1.07
CA LEU A 87 21.86 2.37 -1.35
C LEU A 87 20.94 2.59 -0.14
N PHE A 88 20.46 1.50 0.48
CA PHE A 88 19.57 1.58 1.64
C PHE A 88 20.26 2.16 2.87
N THR A 89 21.49 1.73 3.15
CA THR A 89 22.26 2.23 4.31
C THR A 89 22.61 3.71 4.18
N ILE A 90 23.07 4.16 3.01
CA ILE A 90 23.38 5.57 2.76
C ILE A 90 22.11 6.43 2.87
N GLY A 91 21.00 5.95 2.30
CA GLY A 91 19.72 6.66 2.39
C GLY A 91 19.22 6.80 3.83
N CYS A 92 19.36 5.76 4.65
CA CYS A 92 19.05 5.81 6.08
C CYS A 92 19.97 6.79 6.83
N LEU A 93 21.28 6.77 6.57
CA LEU A 93 22.23 7.69 7.20
C LEU A 93 21.92 9.15 6.85
N LEU A 94 21.60 9.46 5.59
CA LEU A 94 21.25 10.82 5.19
C LEU A 94 19.91 11.28 5.79
N ALA A 95 18.93 10.38 5.91
CA ALA A 95 17.68 10.69 6.63
C ALA A 95 17.94 10.97 8.12
N PHE A 96 18.81 10.18 8.76
CA PHE A 96 19.24 10.42 10.14
C PHE A 96 19.95 11.78 10.27
N VAL A 97 20.89 12.12 9.40
CA VAL A 97 21.54 13.45 9.40
C VAL A 97 20.52 14.57 9.21
N THR A 98 19.55 14.37 8.31
CA THR A 98 18.46 15.34 8.07
C THR A 98 17.70 15.65 9.36
N LYS A 99 17.39 14.63 10.18
CA LYS A 99 16.74 14.82 11.49
C LYS A 99 17.49 15.83 12.37
N PHE A 100 18.81 15.73 12.49
CA PHE A 100 19.61 16.62 13.33
C PHE A 100 19.71 18.03 12.76
N VAL A 101 19.87 18.15 11.44
CA VAL A 101 20.10 19.44 10.78
C VAL A 101 18.82 20.27 10.69
N THR A 102 17.70 19.67 10.28
CA THR A 102 16.45 20.41 10.05
C THR A 102 15.51 20.40 11.25
N LYS A 103 15.83 19.61 12.30
CA LYS A 103 14.96 19.41 13.46
C LYS A 103 13.54 19.03 13.03
N SER A 104 13.44 17.97 12.23
CA SER A 104 12.12 17.46 11.82
C SER A 104 11.28 17.08 13.04
N PRO A 105 9.93 17.01 12.93
CA PRO A 105 9.08 16.60 14.04
C PRO A 105 9.51 15.25 14.64
N ASP A 106 9.47 15.12 15.97
CA ASP A 106 9.80 13.87 16.67
C ASP A 106 8.79 12.75 16.36
N ARG A 107 7.52 13.13 16.18
CA ARG A 107 6.43 12.24 15.73
C ARG A 107 6.54 11.74 14.29
N TRP A 108 7.57 12.13 13.53
CA TRP A 108 7.79 11.66 12.16
C TRP A 108 9.24 11.20 11.91
N PHE A 109 9.84 10.56 12.92
CA PHE A 109 11.20 10.06 12.80
C PHE A 109 11.28 8.74 12.04
N GLY A 110 10.38 7.80 12.34
CA GLY A 110 10.25 6.53 11.65
C GLY A 110 9.90 6.68 10.18
N GLY A 111 8.95 7.58 9.88
CA GLY A 111 8.56 7.98 8.54
C GLY A 111 9.71 8.65 7.78
N LEU A 112 10.48 9.53 8.44
CA LEU A 112 11.68 10.13 7.85
C LEU A 112 12.74 9.07 7.49
N LEU A 113 13.01 8.12 8.38
CA LEU A 113 13.96 7.04 8.09
C LEU A 113 13.45 6.11 6.99
N SER A 114 12.17 5.78 6.96
CA SER A 114 11.53 4.99 5.89
C SER A 114 11.62 5.70 4.53
N VAL A 115 11.38 7.01 4.52
CA VAL A 115 11.63 7.88 3.38
C VAL A 115 13.10 7.81 2.94
N GLY A 116 14.06 7.66 3.86
CA GLY A 116 15.47 7.43 3.57
C GLY A 116 15.81 6.01 3.09
N LEU A 117 15.04 4.99 3.48
CA LEU A 117 15.34 3.59 3.18
C LEU A 117 14.77 3.08 1.87
N PHE A 118 13.57 3.54 1.48
CA PHE A 118 12.78 2.86 0.45
C PHE A 118 12.59 3.71 -0.82
N PRO A 119 13.50 3.59 -1.80
CA PRO A 119 13.28 4.14 -3.14
C PRO A 119 12.26 3.32 -3.94
N ASN A 120 11.75 3.91 -5.02
CA ASN A 120 10.85 3.23 -5.96
C ASN A 120 11.68 2.40 -6.98
N ILE A 121 12.13 1.22 -6.54
CA ILE A 121 13.01 0.32 -7.33
C ILE A 121 12.25 -0.51 -8.38
N SER A 122 10.91 -0.61 -8.33
CA SER A 122 10.16 -1.42 -9.29
C SER A 122 9.71 -0.61 -10.51
N ASP A 123 8.72 0.26 -10.35
CA ASP A 123 7.89 0.69 -11.47
C ASP A 123 8.63 1.67 -12.39
N LEU A 124 9.34 2.62 -11.78
CA LEU A 124 10.05 3.68 -12.51
C LEU A 124 11.25 3.16 -13.32
N PRO A 125 12.24 2.47 -12.73
CA PRO A 125 13.41 2.01 -13.47
C PRO A 125 13.06 0.97 -14.53
N ILE A 126 12.08 0.08 -14.28
CA ILE A 126 11.62 -0.89 -15.28
C ILE A 126 10.96 -0.14 -16.45
N ALA A 127 10.03 0.77 -16.20
CA ALA A 127 9.41 1.57 -17.25
C ALA A 127 10.42 2.39 -18.05
N TYR A 128 11.44 2.91 -17.35
CA TYR A 128 12.52 3.68 -17.94
C TYR A 128 13.34 2.81 -18.89
N LEU A 129 13.88 1.69 -18.41
CA LEU A 129 14.70 0.76 -19.19
C LEU A 129 13.97 0.20 -20.40
N GLN A 130 12.72 -0.25 -20.22
CA GLN A 130 11.90 -0.76 -21.32
C GLN A 130 11.65 0.28 -22.42
N THR A 131 11.65 1.57 -22.08
CA THR A 131 11.46 2.64 -23.07
C THR A 131 12.78 3.06 -23.69
N PHE A 132 13.84 3.08 -22.89
CA PHE A 132 15.20 3.41 -23.29
C PHE A 132 15.75 2.39 -24.31
N SER A 133 15.50 1.09 -24.09
CA SER A 133 16.00 0.02 -24.95
C SER A 133 15.29 -0.10 -26.31
N LYS A 134 14.07 0.42 -26.44
CA LYS A 134 13.30 0.36 -27.70
C LYS A 134 13.92 1.19 -28.82
N GLY A 135 14.76 2.18 -28.49
CA GLY A 135 15.42 3.03 -29.48
C GLY A 135 16.54 2.34 -30.23
N GLY A 136 17.11 1.24 -29.72
CA GLY A 136 18.19 0.47 -30.37
C GLY A 136 19.54 1.21 -30.54
N HIS A 137 19.58 2.53 -30.38
CA HIS A 137 20.77 3.35 -30.62
C HIS A 137 21.82 3.32 -29.49
N ILE A 138 21.43 3.03 -28.24
CA ILE A 138 22.34 3.04 -27.08
C ILE A 138 22.43 1.64 -26.46
N PHE A 139 21.28 1.10 -26.06
CA PHE A 139 21.16 -0.30 -25.66
C PHE A 139 20.19 -1.03 -26.58
N THR A 140 20.51 -2.28 -26.86
CA THR A 140 19.62 -3.19 -27.60
C THR A 140 18.44 -3.62 -26.73
N GLN A 141 17.36 -4.13 -27.34
CA GLN A 141 16.22 -4.64 -26.59
C GLN A 141 16.61 -5.80 -25.65
N LYS A 142 17.55 -6.66 -26.06
CA LYS A 142 18.08 -7.74 -25.22
C LYS A 142 18.80 -7.21 -23.97
N GLN A 143 19.60 -6.15 -24.13
CA GLN A 143 20.22 -5.46 -22.98
C GLN A 143 19.17 -4.76 -22.11
N GLY A 144 18.10 -4.21 -22.70
CA GLY A 144 16.97 -3.67 -21.94
C GLY A 144 16.34 -4.71 -21.01
N ASN A 145 15.99 -5.88 -21.55
CA ASN A 145 15.38 -6.98 -20.78
C ASN A 145 16.34 -7.53 -19.71
N LEU A 146 17.64 -7.65 -20.03
CA LEU A 146 18.66 -7.98 -19.02
C LEU A 146 18.73 -6.92 -17.92
N GLY A 147 18.59 -5.64 -18.27
CA GLY A 147 18.54 -4.54 -17.31
C GLY A 147 17.33 -4.65 -16.39
N VAL A 148 16.16 -4.99 -16.92
CA VAL A 148 14.95 -5.27 -16.13
C VAL A 148 15.18 -6.43 -15.17
N ALA A 149 15.87 -7.50 -15.59
CA ALA A 149 16.22 -8.59 -14.69
C ALA A 149 17.13 -8.13 -13.52
N TYR A 150 18.09 -7.24 -13.78
CA TYR A 150 18.91 -6.63 -12.71
C TYR A 150 18.08 -5.75 -11.77
N VAL A 151 17.11 -5.00 -12.28
CA VAL A 151 16.18 -4.23 -11.45
C VAL A 151 15.32 -5.16 -10.58
N CYS A 152 14.81 -6.27 -11.11
CA CYS A 152 14.07 -7.27 -10.32
C CYS A 152 14.90 -7.84 -9.15
N ILE A 153 16.22 -7.96 -9.31
CA ILE A 153 17.11 -8.36 -8.23
C ILE A 153 17.24 -7.24 -7.17
N PHE A 154 17.37 -5.98 -7.59
CA PHE A 154 17.35 -4.85 -6.65
C PHE A 154 16.03 -4.82 -5.86
N LEU A 155 14.90 -5.03 -6.54
CA LEU A 155 13.57 -5.13 -5.92
C LEU A 155 13.53 -6.25 -4.89
N ALA A 156 14.07 -7.42 -5.22
CA ALA A 156 14.18 -8.51 -4.26
C ALA A 156 15.04 -8.17 -3.05
N SER A 157 16.18 -7.50 -3.26
CA SER A 157 16.99 -6.98 -2.15
C SER A 157 16.16 -6.05 -1.27
N GLN A 158 15.42 -5.12 -1.86
CA GLN A 158 14.52 -4.23 -1.11
C GLN A 158 13.46 -5.02 -0.33
N ILE A 159 12.77 -5.98 -0.95
CA ILE A 159 11.75 -6.82 -0.30
C ILE A 159 12.35 -7.58 0.90
N PHE A 160 13.57 -8.09 0.75
CA PHE A 160 14.31 -8.72 1.85
C PHE A 160 14.51 -7.74 3.02
N TYR A 161 15.06 -6.56 2.78
CA TYR A 161 15.24 -5.55 3.83
C TYR A 161 13.90 -5.08 4.42
N GLN A 162 12.91 -4.83 3.58
CA GLN A 162 11.63 -4.25 3.93
C GLN A 162 10.79 -5.21 4.79
N PHE A 163 10.60 -6.45 4.35
CA PHE A 163 9.74 -7.42 5.02
C PHE A 163 10.52 -8.41 5.87
N SER A 164 11.64 -8.95 5.38
CA SER A 164 12.36 -10.02 6.09
C SER A 164 13.09 -9.53 7.34
N LEU A 165 13.59 -8.28 7.32
CA LEU A 165 14.17 -7.61 8.50
C LEU A 165 13.14 -6.75 9.27
N GLY A 166 11.89 -6.70 8.80
CA GLY A 166 10.82 -5.95 9.46
C GLY A 166 10.96 -4.43 9.40
N LEU A 167 11.76 -3.89 8.47
CA LEU A 167 11.99 -2.44 8.36
C LEU A 167 10.70 -1.67 7.99
N TYR A 168 9.67 -2.32 7.45
CA TYR A 168 8.36 -1.69 7.27
C TYR A 168 7.75 -1.17 8.58
N ARG A 169 8.06 -1.79 9.72
CA ARG A 169 7.60 -1.39 11.06
C ARG A 169 8.24 -0.11 11.58
N LEU A 170 9.19 0.46 10.84
CA LEU A 170 9.82 1.70 11.25
C LEU A 170 8.79 2.85 11.33
N ILE A 171 7.75 2.80 10.49
CA ILE A 171 6.65 3.77 10.49
C ILE A 171 5.79 3.64 11.75
N GLU A 172 5.64 2.45 12.31
CA GLU A 172 4.92 2.20 13.57
C GLU A 172 5.47 3.06 14.72
N TRP A 173 6.76 3.42 14.68
CA TRP A 173 7.38 4.23 15.72
C TRP A 173 6.82 5.65 15.81
N ASP A 174 6.25 6.16 14.72
CA ASP A 174 5.67 7.50 14.67
C ASP A 174 4.30 7.60 15.37
N PHE A 175 3.69 6.45 15.68
CA PHE A 175 2.35 6.35 16.28
C PHE A 175 2.40 5.84 17.74
N ARG A 176 3.59 5.74 18.34
CA ARG A 176 3.78 5.26 19.72
C ARG A 176 3.11 6.14 20.76
N ASP A 177 3.18 7.46 20.59
CA ASP A 177 2.62 8.39 21.58
C ASP A 177 1.09 8.35 21.56
N GLU A 178 0.48 8.19 20.38
CA GLU A 178 -0.97 8.03 20.21
C GLU A 178 -1.48 6.74 20.87
N LEU A 179 -0.71 5.65 20.78
CA LEU A 179 -1.01 4.42 21.53
C LEU A 179 -1.03 4.63 23.04
N LEU A 180 -0.08 5.41 23.56
CA LEU A 180 0.04 5.65 25.00
C LEU A 180 -1.08 6.56 25.51
N GLU A 181 -1.52 7.53 24.72
CA GLU A 181 -2.69 8.37 25.01
C GLU A 181 -3.97 7.51 25.03
N ASP A 182 -4.15 6.64 24.05
CA ASP A 182 -5.28 5.70 23.96
C ASP A 182 -5.35 4.70 25.14
N GLU A 183 -4.19 4.30 25.68
CA GLU A 183 -4.09 3.46 26.87
C GLU A 183 -4.49 4.21 28.14
N GLN A 184 -4.04 5.46 28.28
CA GLN A 184 -4.37 6.29 29.44
C GLN A 184 -5.86 6.66 29.49
N GLU A 185 -6.47 6.95 28.35
CA GLU A 185 -7.91 7.26 28.26
C GLU A 185 -8.76 6.05 28.65
N LYS A 186 -8.42 4.85 28.17
CA LYS A 186 -9.09 3.60 28.56
C LYS A 186 -8.88 3.21 30.03
N ASP A 187 -7.67 3.42 30.56
CA ASP A 187 -7.40 3.22 31.99
C ASP A 187 -8.24 4.17 32.84
N LEU A 188 -8.49 5.38 32.36
CA LEU A 188 -9.36 6.35 33.01
C LEU A 188 -10.84 5.93 32.92
N GLU A 189 -11.32 5.54 31.73
CA GLU A 189 -12.68 5.03 31.52
C GLU A 189 -12.98 3.80 32.38
N SER A 190 -12.06 2.83 32.42
CA SER A 190 -12.21 1.61 33.23
C SER A 190 -12.18 1.89 34.74
N LYS A 191 -11.46 2.93 35.19
CA LYS A 191 -11.49 3.41 36.58
C LYS A 191 -12.83 4.08 36.90
N LEU A 192 -13.33 4.91 36.00
CA LEU A 192 -14.64 5.58 36.14
C LEU A 192 -15.79 4.56 36.18
N GLU A 193 -15.73 3.53 35.35
CA GLU A 193 -16.74 2.45 35.31
C GLU A 193 -16.70 1.61 36.60
N LYS A 194 -15.50 1.27 37.11
CA LYS A 194 -15.32 0.57 38.40
C LYS A 194 -15.76 1.42 39.60
N GLU A 195 -15.59 2.74 39.55
CA GLU A 195 -16.08 3.65 40.60
C GLU A 195 -17.61 3.77 40.57
N SER A 196 -18.23 3.77 39.37
CA SER A 196 -19.69 3.79 39.23
C SER A 196 -20.37 2.51 39.76
N LEU A 197 -19.70 1.36 39.69
CA LEU A 197 -20.21 0.08 40.18
C LEU A 197 -20.03 -0.12 41.69
N ASN A 198 -19.15 0.64 42.33
CA ASN A 198 -18.89 0.56 43.79
C ASN A 198 -19.63 1.63 44.62
N GLY A 199 -20.43 2.50 43.97
CA GLY A 199 -21.21 3.54 44.65
C GLY A 199 -22.63 3.12 45.00
N THR A 200 -22.84 2.33 46.06
CA THR A 200 -24.14 2.29 46.76
C THR A 200 -23.99 2.06 48.28
N SER A 201 -24.54 3.03 49.03
CA SER A 201 -24.89 3.11 50.46
C SER A 201 -23.86 3.61 51.50
N PRO A 202 -24.03 4.84 52.05
CA PRO A 202 -23.63 5.17 53.41
C PRO A 202 -24.58 4.48 54.41
N GLY A 203 -24.02 3.81 55.40
CA GLY A 203 -24.76 3.10 56.44
C GLY A 203 -25.57 4.03 57.35
N MET A 204 -26.80 3.61 57.67
CA MET A 204 -27.61 4.16 58.76
C MET A 204 -27.74 3.12 59.87
N ALA A 205 -27.41 3.55 61.09
CA ALA A 205 -27.43 2.78 62.33
C ALA A 205 -28.86 2.38 62.76
N PRO A 206 -29.03 1.35 63.62
CA PRO A 206 -30.35 0.90 64.05
C PRO A 206 -30.85 1.72 65.26
N GLY A 207 -32.08 2.24 65.16
CA GLY A 207 -32.79 2.90 66.25
C GLY A 207 -34.24 2.44 66.32
N TYR A 208 -34.62 1.90 67.49
CA TYR A 208 -35.95 1.44 67.91
C TYR A 208 -36.98 2.58 68.04
N GLY A 209 -38.27 2.30 67.82
CA GLY A 209 -39.39 3.00 68.47
C GLY A 209 -40.65 3.33 67.65
N ASP A 210 -41.61 2.40 67.66
CA ASP A 210 -43.08 2.49 67.84
C ASP A 210 -43.95 3.70 67.38
N GLY A 211 -45.17 3.38 66.89
CA GLY A 211 -46.37 4.23 67.00
C GLY A 211 -47.09 4.70 65.72
N SER A 212 -48.21 4.03 65.38
CA SER A 212 -49.53 4.55 64.87
C SER A 212 -49.57 5.76 63.90
N SER A 213 -50.39 5.89 62.83
CA SER A 213 -51.65 5.31 62.40
C SER A 213 -52.16 6.08 61.14
N ILE A 214 -53.25 5.59 60.55
CA ILE A 214 -54.27 6.26 59.72
C ILE A 214 -54.17 6.08 58.19
N ALA A 215 -55.23 5.42 57.73
CA ALA A 215 -55.63 5.09 56.37
C ALA A 215 -56.19 6.30 55.59
N MET A 216 -56.29 6.17 54.27
CA MET A 216 -57.57 6.34 53.56
C MET A 216 -57.52 5.70 52.17
N SER A 217 -58.53 4.87 51.94
CA SER A 217 -58.86 4.12 50.73
C SER A 217 -59.67 4.98 49.76
N SER A 218 -59.61 4.68 48.46
CA SER A 218 -60.82 4.35 47.66
C SER A 218 -60.50 3.98 46.19
N THR A 219 -60.67 2.70 45.89
CA THR A 219 -61.22 2.04 44.68
C THR A 219 -62.40 2.88 44.10
N SER A 220 -62.76 2.95 42.81
CA SER A 220 -63.07 1.85 41.86
C SER A 220 -63.48 2.39 40.46
N MET A 221 -63.12 1.61 39.42
CA MET A 221 -63.95 1.04 38.34
C MET A 221 -64.65 1.84 37.22
N ASN A 222 -64.46 1.27 36.00
CA ASN A 222 -65.40 1.03 34.88
C ASN A 222 -65.87 2.21 34.02
N GLN A 223 -66.18 2.09 32.72
CA GLN A 223 -65.97 1.11 31.63
C GLN A 223 -66.51 1.79 30.34
N SER A 224 -66.11 1.25 29.17
CA SER A 224 -66.85 1.16 27.88
C SER A 224 -67.14 2.40 27.00
N ASP A 225 -66.53 2.33 25.81
CA ASP A 225 -67.09 2.32 24.44
C ASP A 225 -67.66 3.55 23.71
N ALA A 226 -67.18 3.62 22.45
CA ALA A 226 -67.83 3.97 21.17
C ALA A 226 -67.93 5.44 20.69
N GLY A 227 -67.17 5.72 19.62
CA GLY A 227 -67.75 6.02 18.30
C GLY A 227 -67.78 7.48 17.80
N SER A 228 -66.93 7.77 16.78
CA SER A 228 -67.05 8.76 15.67
C SER A 228 -67.24 10.26 16.04
N SER A 229 -66.66 11.27 15.40
CA SER A 229 -66.42 11.53 13.97
C SER A 229 -65.52 12.78 13.81
N ASN A 230 -64.86 12.87 12.66
CA ASN A 230 -64.05 14.00 12.12
C ASN A 230 -64.54 15.43 12.41
N THR A 231 -63.60 16.37 12.60
CA THR A 231 -63.47 17.57 11.73
C THR A 231 -62.08 18.20 11.83
N GLN A 232 -61.57 18.65 10.68
CA GLN A 232 -60.33 19.40 10.45
C GLN A 232 -60.48 20.89 10.79
N GLU A 233 -59.35 21.61 10.64
CA GLU A 233 -59.17 23.07 10.51
C GLU A 233 -58.96 23.83 11.84
N ASP A 234 -58.12 24.85 11.92
CA ASP A 234 -56.90 25.24 11.21
C ASP A 234 -56.27 26.36 12.05
N SER A 235 -54.95 26.43 12.10
CA SER A 235 -54.12 27.64 12.27
C SER A 235 -54.30 28.63 13.44
N SER A 236 -53.15 28.89 14.09
CA SER A 236 -52.50 30.22 14.26
C SER A 236 -52.23 30.73 15.70
N GLY A 237 -50.97 31.18 15.91
CA GLY A 237 -50.53 32.11 16.96
C GLY A 237 -49.52 31.55 17.98
N THR A 238 -48.22 31.39 17.66
CA THR A 238 -47.09 32.31 17.99
C THR A 238 -46.99 32.72 19.47
N GLY A 239 -45.89 32.57 20.22
CA GLY A 239 -44.52 32.13 19.97
C GLY A 239 -43.67 32.46 21.22
N ASN A 240 -42.52 31.80 21.42
CA ASN A 240 -41.22 32.44 21.71
C ASN A 240 -40.11 31.41 22.08
N TYR A 241 -39.10 31.40 21.20
CA TYR A 241 -37.65 31.32 21.38
C TYR A 241 -37.03 30.65 22.63
N HIS A 242 -36.19 29.63 22.39
CA HIS A 242 -34.74 29.79 22.51
C HIS A 242 -33.92 28.75 21.70
N ASN A 243 -32.75 29.20 21.24
CA ASN A 243 -31.92 28.71 20.15
C ASN A 243 -30.65 27.99 20.64
N SER A 244 -30.26 26.89 20.01
CA SER A 244 -28.88 26.41 19.70
C SER A 244 -29.04 25.02 19.06
N SER A 245 -28.42 24.61 17.96
CA SER A 245 -27.03 24.75 17.51
C SER A 245 -26.95 24.40 16.01
N GLY A 246 -26.02 25.03 15.28
CA GLY A 246 -25.78 24.78 13.86
C GLY A 246 -25.17 23.42 13.58
N THR A 247 -25.79 22.68 12.67
CA THR A 247 -25.31 21.41 12.12
C THR A 247 -24.61 21.71 10.79
N GLU A 248 -23.31 21.38 10.68
CA GLU A 248 -22.66 21.26 9.37
C GLU A 248 -23.14 19.98 8.67
N PRO A 249 -23.16 19.94 7.32
CA PRO A 249 -23.75 18.83 6.58
C PRO A 249 -22.84 17.57 6.64
N GLU A 250 -23.35 16.50 7.23
CA GLU A 250 -22.72 15.18 7.26
C GLU A 250 -22.56 14.60 5.83
N ASP A 251 -21.42 13.93 5.58
CA ASP A 251 -21.04 13.36 4.29
C ASP A 251 -21.95 12.17 3.89
N PRO A 252 -22.69 12.24 2.76
CA PRO A 252 -23.57 11.18 2.27
C PRO A 252 -22.86 9.82 2.04
N HIS A 253 -21.54 9.82 1.93
CA HIS A 253 -20.74 8.61 1.74
C HIS A 253 -20.77 7.69 2.98
N ASN A 254 -20.71 8.27 4.18
CA ASN A 254 -20.67 7.52 5.43
C ASN A 254 -22.04 6.89 5.78
N GLU A 255 -23.14 7.55 5.42
CA GLU A 255 -24.49 6.98 5.58
C GLU A 255 -24.71 5.76 4.65
N PHE A 256 -24.14 5.81 3.44
CA PHE A 256 -24.22 4.72 2.47
C PHE A 256 -23.48 3.46 2.95
N LEU A 257 -22.28 3.61 3.53
CA LEU A 257 -21.50 2.49 4.08
C LEU A 257 -22.22 1.87 5.29
N ARG A 258 -22.79 2.69 6.19
CA ARG A 258 -23.58 2.22 7.35
C ARG A 258 -24.82 1.41 6.94
N LYS A 259 -25.55 1.83 5.91
CA LYS A 259 -26.69 1.06 5.39
C LYS A 259 -26.27 -0.31 4.85
N HIS A 260 -25.04 -0.43 4.33
CA HIS A 260 -24.55 -1.66 3.73
C HIS A 260 -24.15 -2.74 4.78
N GLU A 261 -23.61 -2.34 5.94
CA GLU A 261 -23.35 -3.29 7.05
C GLU A 261 -24.64 -3.91 7.62
N SER A 262 -25.72 -3.12 7.71
CA SER A 262 -27.03 -3.61 8.20
C SER A 262 -27.76 -4.54 7.21
N SER A 263 -27.36 -4.54 5.94
CA SER A 263 -28.04 -5.28 4.87
C SER A 263 -27.50 -6.71 4.72
N ASN A 264 -26.21 -6.94 5.00
CA ASN A 264 -25.58 -8.26 4.88
C ASN A 264 -25.99 -9.23 6.00
N SER A 265 -26.40 -8.73 7.17
CA SER A 265 -26.80 -9.55 8.31
C SER A 265 -28.22 -10.14 8.19
N ARG A 266 -29.05 -9.69 7.25
CA ARG A 266 -30.40 -10.22 7.01
C ARG A 266 -30.48 -11.32 5.94
N ALA A 267 -29.47 -11.46 5.09
CA ALA A 267 -29.49 -12.43 3.98
C ALA A 267 -29.19 -13.88 4.40
N LEU A 268 -28.69 -14.12 5.63
CA LEU A 268 -28.29 -15.44 6.12
C LEU A 268 -29.37 -16.18 6.96
N ARG A 269 -30.60 -15.65 7.09
CA ARG A 269 -31.63 -16.23 7.98
C ARG A 269 -32.86 -16.84 7.32
N MET A 270 -32.91 -17.01 6.00
CA MET A 270 -34.01 -17.74 5.35
C MET A 270 -33.50 -18.85 4.42
N ARG A 271 -33.19 -20.02 5.01
CA ARG A 271 -33.24 -21.28 4.27
C ARG A 271 -33.40 -22.50 5.19
N LYS A 272 -34.63 -22.76 5.63
CA LYS A 272 -35.15 -24.12 5.92
C LYS A 272 -36.63 -24.03 6.31
N THR A 273 -37.52 -24.51 5.43
CA THR A 273 -38.56 -25.52 5.71
C THR A 273 -39.35 -25.81 4.42
N ASN A 274 -39.56 -27.10 4.15
CA ASN A 274 -40.29 -27.63 2.99
C ASN A 274 -41.80 -27.75 3.26
N SER A 275 -42.53 -27.88 2.12
CA SER A 275 -43.81 -28.58 1.88
C SER A 275 -45.13 -28.01 2.42
N ALA A 276 -46.05 -27.64 1.51
CA ALA A 276 -47.23 -28.44 1.14
C ALA A 276 -48.08 -27.73 0.05
N GLN A 277 -48.76 -28.53 -0.75
CA GLN A 277 -49.52 -28.18 -1.96
C GLN A 277 -50.92 -27.59 -1.71
N THR A 278 -51.47 -27.01 -2.80
CA THR A 278 -52.87 -27.00 -3.29
C THR A 278 -53.70 -25.70 -3.18
N GLY A 279 -54.26 -25.28 -4.33
CA GLY A 279 -55.39 -24.33 -4.40
C GLY A 279 -55.52 -23.54 -5.73
N ARG A 280 -56.43 -23.98 -6.61
CA ARG A 280 -56.88 -23.40 -7.91
C ARG A 280 -57.45 -21.95 -7.75
N ARG A 281 -57.54 -21.03 -8.74
CA ARG A 281 -58.33 -21.06 -10.00
C ARG A 281 -58.16 -19.74 -10.82
N TYR A 282 -58.20 -19.87 -12.16
CA TYR A 282 -58.48 -18.93 -13.29
C TYR A 282 -58.99 -17.49 -13.03
N SER A 283 -58.48 -16.48 -13.77
CA SER A 283 -58.98 -16.03 -15.10
C SER A 283 -58.46 -14.65 -15.54
N ASP A 284 -57.86 -14.62 -16.73
CA ASP A 284 -57.92 -13.61 -17.82
C ASP A 284 -57.44 -12.15 -17.65
N GLY A 285 -56.70 -11.65 -18.66
CA GLY A 285 -56.48 -10.23 -18.89
C GLY A 285 -55.06 -9.80 -19.32
N GLN A 286 -54.82 -9.79 -20.64
CA GLN A 286 -53.86 -8.96 -21.39
C GLN A 286 -52.41 -8.82 -20.89
N SER A 287 -51.53 -9.55 -21.57
CA SER A 287 -50.09 -9.34 -21.59
C SER A 287 -49.69 -8.06 -22.33
N SER A 288 -49.52 -6.96 -21.59
CA SER A 288 -48.56 -5.92 -21.93
C SER A 288 -47.33 -6.15 -21.07
N VAL A 289 -46.36 -6.89 -21.62
CA VAL A 289 -45.02 -6.98 -21.03
C VAL A 289 -44.35 -5.64 -21.29
N ASP A 290 -44.62 -4.67 -20.43
CA ASP A 290 -43.75 -3.52 -20.23
C ASP A 290 -42.43 -4.10 -19.72
N THR A 291 -41.55 -4.42 -20.67
CA THR A 291 -40.15 -4.68 -20.39
C THR A 291 -39.55 -3.31 -20.11
N GLY A 292 -39.90 -2.75 -18.95
CA GLY A 292 -39.18 -1.64 -18.36
C GLY A 292 -37.74 -2.11 -18.22
N PHE A 293 -36.91 -1.74 -19.21
CA PHE A 293 -35.50 -1.54 -18.99
C PHE A 293 -35.41 -0.48 -17.89
N TYR A 294 -35.50 -0.92 -16.63
CA TYR A 294 -34.83 -0.25 -15.55
C TYR A 294 -33.37 -0.32 -15.94
N SER A 295 -32.95 0.68 -16.72
CA SER A 295 -31.58 1.16 -16.77
C SER A 295 -31.17 1.17 -15.31
N THR A 296 -30.41 0.16 -14.91
CA THR A 296 -29.64 0.23 -13.69
C THR A 296 -28.72 1.38 -14.00
N ALA A 297 -29.13 2.61 -13.68
CA ALA A 297 -28.24 3.75 -13.65
C ALA A 297 -27.08 3.27 -12.81
N THR A 298 -26.01 2.95 -13.53
CA THR A 298 -25.04 1.97 -13.07
C THR A 298 -24.43 2.51 -11.79
N ARG A 299 -24.29 1.71 -10.74
CA ARG A 299 -23.55 2.12 -9.51
C ARG A 299 -22.21 2.82 -9.83
N THR A 300 -21.60 2.48 -10.97
CA THR A 300 -20.41 3.13 -11.55
C THR A 300 -20.64 4.51 -12.14
N SER A 301 -21.80 4.84 -12.73
CA SER A 301 -22.11 6.21 -13.19
C SER A 301 -22.35 7.17 -12.03
N ASP A 302 -22.91 6.68 -10.92
CA ASP A 302 -23.17 7.52 -9.74
C ASP A 302 -21.87 7.83 -8.98
N LEU A 303 -20.98 6.84 -8.80
CA LEU A 303 -19.64 7.04 -8.26
C LEU A 303 -18.82 8.05 -9.10
N ARG A 304 -18.95 8.01 -10.43
CA ARG A 304 -18.28 8.98 -11.34
C ARG A 304 -18.79 10.41 -11.23
N ARG A 305 -19.98 10.61 -10.65
CA ARG A 305 -20.59 11.93 -10.43
C ARG A 305 -20.28 12.50 -9.04
N GLN A 306 -19.77 11.68 -8.13
CA GLN A 306 -19.38 12.11 -6.78
C GLN A 306 -18.05 12.88 -6.77
N LYS A 307 -17.76 13.57 -5.66
CA LYS A 307 -16.46 14.23 -5.42
C LYS A 307 -15.34 13.20 -5.52
N SER A 308 -14.19 13.60 -6.05
CA SER A 308 -13.02 12.71 -6.11
C SER A 308 -12.55 12.34 -4.71
N GLN A 309 -12.22 11.07 -4.51
CA GLN A 309 -11.71 10.58 -3.23
C GLN A 309 -10.36 11.24 -2.86
N ASP A 310 -10.16 11.47 -1.57
CA ASP A 310 -8.99 12.14 -1.02
C ASP A 310 -8.16 11.23 -0.09
N ILE A 311 -7.23 11.83 0.65
CA ILE A 311 -6.36 11.14 1.60
C ILE A 311 -7.13 10.51 2.77
N ASN A 312 -8.25 11.10 3.21
CA ASN A 312 -9.04 10.56 4.31
C ASN A 312 -9.77 9.29 3.86
N ASN A 313 -10.31 9.27 2.63
CA ASN A 313 -10.86 8.03 2.06
C ASN A 313 -9.80 6.93 1.95
N LEU A 314 -8.55 7.29 1.65
CA LEU A 314 -7.44 6.35 1.63
C LEU A 314 -7.14 5.80 3.02
N ILE A 315 -7.09 6.66 4.04
CA ILE A 315 -6.88 6.24 5.43
C ILE A 315 -8.02 5.34 5.89
N HIS A 316 -9.28 5.68 5.64
CA HIS A 316 -10.42 4.82 6.01
C HIS A 316 -10.38 3.43 5.41
N GLU A 317 -9.92 3.28 4.17
CA GLU A 317 -9.85 1.98 3.50
C GLU A 317 -8.67 1.13 4.00
N TYR A 318 -7.52 1.76 4.27
CA TYR A 318 -6.27 1.07 4.60
C TYR A 318 -5.96 0.99 6.10
N SER A 319 -6.59 1.83 6.93
CA SER A 319 -6.31 1.87 8.36
C SER A 319 -6.83 0.61 9.04
N GLU A 320 -5.91 -0.11 9.70
CA GLU A 320 -6.23 -1.23 10.57
C GLU A 320 -5.98 -0.86 12.04
N ARG A 321 -6.11 0.44 12.39
CA ARG A 321 -5.87 0.94 13.76
C ARG A 321 -6.62 0.14 14.82
N ASN A 322 -7.89 -0.18 14.57
CA ASN A 322 -8.73 -0.87 15.55
C ASN A 322 -8.24 -2.30 15.82
N GLU A 323 -7.87 -3.03 14.77
CA GLU A 323 -7.33 -4.40 14.89
C GLU A 323 -5.93 -4.39 15.50
N TRP A 324 -5.09 -3.41 15.15
CA TRP A 324 -3.77 -3.22 15.73
C TRP A 324 -3.82 -2.84 17.22
N ARG A 325 -4.79 -2.00 17.62
CA ARG A 325 -5.09 -1.68 19.02
C ARG A 325 -5.52 -2.95 19.77
N GLN A 326 -6.49 -3.69 19.23
CA GLN A 326 -7.02 -4.91 19.86
C GLN A 326 -5.94 -6.00 20.02
N ASN A 327 -5.13 -6.25 18.98
CA ASN A 327 -4.04 -7.22 19.02
C ASN A 327 -2.85 -6.79 19.88
N SER A 328 -2.71 -5.49 20.19
CA SER A 328 -1.73 -5.03 21.17
C SER A 328 -2.16 -5.29 22.61
N HIS A 329 -3.46 -5.44 22.86
CA HIS A 329 -4.03 -5.76 24.17
C HIS A 329 -4.23 -7.27 24.43
N ALA A 330 -4.26 -8.12 23.39
CA ALA A 330 -4.39 -9.58 23.53
C ALA A 330 -3.19 -10.27 24.24
N ASP A 331 -2.16 -9.51 24.63
CA ASP A 331 -1.07 -9.97 25.50
C ASP A 331 -1.49 -10.02 27.00
N LEU A 332 -2.76 -9.71 27.38
CA LEU A 332 -3.24 -9.68 28.77
C LEU A 332 -4.41 -10.62 29.15
N ASP A 333 -5.11 -11.26 28.21
CA ASP A 333 -6.17 -12.23 28.53
C ASP A 333 -6.22 -13.36 27.47
N GLU A 334 -6.05 -14.61 27.91
CA GLU A 334 -5.99 -15.80 27.07
C GLU A 334 -7.28 -16.62 27.17
N SER A 335 -8.06 -16.73 26.09
CA SER A 335 -8.94 -17.88 25.79
C SER A 335 -9.55 -17.83 24.38
N ASN A 336 -9.40 -18.96 23.63
CA ASN A 336 -10.11 -19.51 22.44
C ASN A 336 -11.21 -18.66 21.75
N ASP A 337 -11.34 -18.57 20.41
CA ASP A 337 -11.44 -19.64 19.39
C ASP A 337 -11.23 -19.05 17.96
N TYR A 338 -11.13 -19.94 16.97
CA TYR A 338 -10.70 -19.72 15.58
C TYR A 338 -11.69 -19.04 14.62
N GLU A 339 -11.08 -18.44 13.57
CA GLU A 339 -11.51 -18.42 12.14
C GLU A 339 -12.15 -17.13 11.58
N SER A 340 -11.35 -16.31 10.89
CA SER A 340 -11.65 -15.86 9.52
C SER A 340 -10.40 -15.32 8.81
N VAL A 341 -10.30 -15.66 7.52
CA VAL A 341 -9.12 -15.55 6.65
C VAL A 341 -9.11 -14.20 5.93
N ARG A 342 -8.06 -13.37 6.11
CA ARG A 342 -7.50 -12.38 5.14
C ARG A 342 -6.28 -11.64 5.74
N LEU A 343 -5.26 -11.38 4.90
CA LEU A 343 -3.97 -10.73 5.21
C LEU A 343 -3.05 -11.45 6.23
N ASP A 344 -2.65 -12.67 5.86
CA ASP A 344 -1.76 -13.56 6.61
C ASP A 344 -0.26 -13.14 6.62
N GLN A 345 0.04 -11.90 7.03
CA GLN A 345 1.39 -11.52 7.48
C GLN A 345 1.45 -10.84 8.85
N VAL A 346 0.31 -10.65 9.53
CA VAL A 346 0.27 -9.98 10.84
C VAL A 346 0.16 -10.95 12.03
N GLN A 347 -0.23 -12.22 11.83
CA GLN A 347 -0.73 -13.05 12.95
C GLN A 347 0.23 -14.10 13.56
N VAL A 348 1.51 -14.19 13.19
CA VAL A 348 2.40 -15.19 13.81
C VAL A 348 3.35 -14.53 14.80
N LEU A 349 2.91 -14.55 16.06
CA LEU A 349 3.66 -14.46 17.33
C LEU A 349 3.86 -13.05 17.94
N LYS A 350 2.76 -12.47 18.46
CA LYS A 350 2.77 -11.92 19.83
C LYS A 350 2.30 -13.04 20.76
N LYS A 351 3.24 -13.83 21.27
CA LYS A 351 3.04 -14.68 22.44
C LYS A 351 4.33 -14.65 23.25
N ASN A 352 4.18 -14.25 24.51
CA ASN A 352 5.14 -14.25 25.61
C ASN A 352 6.03 -13.00 25.75
N GLN A 353 5.46 -12.00 26.42
CA GLN A 353 6.22 -11.11 27.29
C GLN A 353 6.45 -11.78 28.66
N SER A 354 7.19 -12.88 28.67
CA SER A 354 7.95 -13.33 29.84
C SER A 354 9.44 -13.15 29.50
N ARG A 355 10.32 -13.18 30.51
CA ARG A 355 11.79 -13.02 30.35
C ARG A 355 12.38 -14.18 29.54
N ASP A 356 12.09 -14.22 28.24
CA ASP A 356 12.53 -15.30 27.37
C ASP A 356 14.01 -15.10 26.98
N PRO A 357 14.81 -16.18 27.00
CA PRO A 357 16.23 -16.12 26.68
C PRO A 357 16.45 -15.57 25.27
N LYS A 358 17.58 -14.89 25.05
CA LYS A 358 17.96 -14.27 23.76
C LYS A 358 17.78 -15.22 22.56
N TRP A 359 17.91 -16.52 22.79
CA TRP A 359 17.72 -17.58 21.81
C TRP A 359 16.26 -17.75 21.33
N VAL A 360 15.25 -17.58 22.19
CA VAL A 360 13.83 -17.64 21.80
C VAL A 360 13.44 -16.43 20.96
N LYS A 361 13.94 -15.23 21.32
CA LYS A 361 13.79 -14.00 20.50
C LYS A 361 14.52 -14.09 19.17
N PHE A 362 15.66 -14.79 19.11
CA PHE A 362 16.38 -15.06 17.87
C PHE A 362 15.60 -16.08 17.02
N LYS A 363 15.14 -17.19 17.60
CA LYS A 363 14.34 -18.21 16.92
C LYS A 363 13.04 -17.63 16.36
N SER A 364 12.33 -16.82 17.14
CA SER A 364 11.11 -16.13 16.68
C SER A 364 11.40 -15.19 15.51
N ARG A 365 12.46 -14.37 15.59
CA ARG A 365 12.90 -13.53 14.46
C ARG A 365 13.26 -14.34 13.22
N VAL A 366 14.00 -15.43 13.38
CA VAL A 366 14.36 -16.32 12.26
C VAL A 366 13.12 -16.97 11.63
N ILE A 367 12.14 -17.41 12.43
CA ILE A 367 10.89 -17.99 11.93
C ILE A 367 10.07 -16.95 11.17
N ILE A 368 9.95 -15.72 11.69
CA ILE A 368 9.26 -14.61 11.02
C ILE A 368 9.96 -14.27 9.70
N THR A 369 11.29 -14.16 9.72
CA THR A 369 12.11 -13.97 8.52
C THR A 369 11.88 -15.11 7.51
N LEU A 370 11.82 -16.38 7.94
CA LEU A 370 11.52 -17.52 7.07
C LEU A 370 10.12 -17.46 6.46
N LYS A 371 9.12 -17.04 7.24
CA LYS A 371 7.75 -16.84 6.73
C LYS A 371 7.70 -15.70 5.70
N ASN A 372 8.49 -14.66 5.88
CA ASN A 372 8.57 -13.56 4.91
C ASN A 372 9.27 -13.96 3.60
N PHE A 373 10.13 -14.98 3.63
CA PHE A 373 10.62 -15.62 2.40
C PHE A 373 9.54 -16.37 1.62
N ALA A 374 8.42 -16.75 2.26
CA ALA A 374 7.27 -17.35 1.59
C ALA A 374 6.38 -16.31 0.88
N ALA A 375 6.71 -15.00 0.93
CA ALA A 375 5.99 -13.98 0.18
C ALA A 375 6.07 -14.27 -1.34
N PRO A 376 4.99 -14.04 -2.12
CA PRO A 376 4.93 -14.43 -3.54
C PRO A 376 6.12 -13.94 -4.39
N ASN A 377 6.53 -12.69 -4.21
CA ASN A 377 7.66 -12.10 -4.93
C ASN A 377 9.01 -12.72 -4.54
N SER A 378 9.21 -12.98 -3.24
CA SER A 378 10.43 -13.62 -2.72
C SER A 378 10.54 -15.06 -3.22
N VAL A 379 9.45 -15.82 -3.16
CA VAL A 379 9.38 -17.21 -3.67
C VAL A 379 9.63 -17.24 -5.17
N SER A 380 8.95 -16.39 -5.94
CA SER A 380 9.15 -16.30 -7.39
C SER A 380 10.61 -16.02 -7.71
N LEU A 381 11.24 -15.03 -7.07
CA LEU A 381 12.66 -14.75 -7.30
C LEU A 381 13.55 -15.95 -6.96
N ILE A 382 13.38 -16.58 -5.80
CA ILE A 382 14.23 -17.72 -5.39
C ILE A 382 14.11 -18.85 -6.39
N ILE A 383 12.89 -19.21 -6.79
CA ILE A 383 12.62 -20.24 -7.80
C ILE A 383 13.26 -19.84 -9.15
N SER A 384 13.10 -18.58 -9.54
CA SER A 384 13.62 -18.07 -10.81
C SER A 384 15.14 -18.08 -10.86
N ILE A 385 15.81 -17.67 -9.79
CA ILE A 385 17.27 -17.73 -9.66
C ILE A 385 17.73 -19.20 -9.66
N ALA A 386 17.05 -20.09 -8.92
CA ALA A 386 17.39 -21.50 -8.89
C ALA A 386 17.30 -22.14 -10.30
N ILE A 387 16.24 -21.84 -11.05
CA ILE A 387 16.08 -22.29 -12.43
C ILE A 387 17.14 -21.66 -13.34
N ALA A 388 17.34 -20.33 -13.27
CA ALA A 388 18.28 -19.60 -14.12
C ALA A 388 19.74 -20.02 -13.91
N MET A 389 20.10 -20.36 -12.66
CA MET A 389 21.45 -20.81 -12.30
C MET A 389 21.70 -22.28 -12.65
N SER A 390 20.66 -23.10 -12.72
CA SER A 390 20.77 -24.54 -12.93
C SER A 390 20.81 -24.88 -14.44
N PRO A 391 21.98 -25.30 -14.96
CA PRO A 391 22.11 -25.65 -16.38
C PRO A 391 21.14 -26.72 -16.89
N PRO A 392 20.72 -27.75 -16.12
CA PRO A 392 19.75 -28.72 -16.60
C PRO A 392 18.29 -28.25 -16.51
N LEU A 393 17.95 -27.29 -15.64
CA LEU A 393 16.57 -26.83 -15.46
C LEU A 393 16.20 -25.71 -16.42
N LYS A 394 17.11 -24.77 -16.65
CA LYS A 394 16.88 -23.63 -17.54
C LYS A 394 16.41 -24.00 -18.96
N PRO A 395 16.98 -25.02 -19.64
CA PRO A 395 16.60 -25.38 -21.00
C PRO A 395 15.16 -25.88 -21.14
N LEU A 396 14.51 -26.28 -20.03
CA LEU A 396 13.09 -26.63 -20.04
C LEU A 396 12.20 -25.43 -20.33
N PHE A 397 12.61 -24.23 -19.91
CA PHE A 397 11.81 -23.01 -20.00
C PHE A 397 12.21 -22.14 -21.19
N VAL A 398 13.51 -22.07 -21.49
CA VAL A 398 14.04 -21.18 -22.52
C VAL A 398 15.09 -21.90 -23.35
N ASN A 399 15.18 -21.56 -24.64
CA ASN A 399 16.17 -22.14 -25.53
C ASN A 399 17.59 -21.80 -25.04
N THR A 400 18.38 -22.85 -24.78
CA THR A 400 19.80 -22.73 -24.44
C THR A 400 20.62 -23.64 -25.37
N GLY A 401 21.94 -23.57 -25.29
CA GLY A 401 22.82 -24.48 -26.05
C GLY A 401 22.88 -25.91 -25.51
N TYR A 402 22.04 -26.27 -24.55
CA TYR A 402 21.99 -27.61 -23.96
C TYR A 402 20.94 -28.46 -24.68
N ASP A 403 21.30 -29.69 -25.04
CA ASP A 403 20.45 -30.56 -25.87
C ASP A 403 19.38 -31.26 -25.00
N ILE A 404 18.13 -30.77 -25.10
CA ILE A 404 16.94 -31.38 -24.53
C ILE A 404 15.91 -31.51 -25.67
N PRO A 405 15.14 -32.61 -25.75
CA PRO A 405 14.10 -32.72 -26.77
C PRO A 405 13.10 -31.57 -26.65
N ASN A 406 12.94 -30.82 -27.74
CA ASN A 406 11.91 -29.81 -27.84
C ASN A 406 10.51 -30.44 -27.85
N ALA A 407 9.52 -29.66 -27.45
CA ALA A 407 8.11 -29.99 -27.62
C ALA A 407 7.72 -30.04 -29.12
N PRO A 408 6.54 -30.59 -29.47
CA PRO A 408 6.09 -30.74 -30.86
C PRO A 408 6.01 -29.44 -31.68
N ASP A 409 6.03 -28.28 -31.01
CA ASP A 409 6.04 -26.94 -31.58
C ASP A 409 7.46 -26.37 -31.78
N PHE A 410 8.49 -27.19 -31.61
CA PHE A 410 9.92 -26.83 -31.67
C PHE A 410 10.38 -25.84 -30.58
N GLN A 411 9.62 -25.73 -29.48
CA GLN A 411 9.98 -24.90 -28.33
C GLN A 411 10.42 -25.74 -27.11
N PRO A 412 11.04 -25.11 -26.09
CA PRO A 412 11.29 -25.76 -24.82
C PRO A 412 10.02 -26.36 -24.21
N PRO A 413 10.09 -27.54 -23.55
CA PRO A 413 8.90 -28.22 -23.02
C PRO A 413 7.98 -27.38 -22.11
N LEU A 414 8.53 -26.41 -21.40
CA LEU A 414 7.82 -25.52 -20.47
C LEU A 414 7.77 -24.07 -20.97
N SER A 415 7.95 -23.82 -22.27
CA SER A 415 7.87 -22.47 -22.86
C SER A 415 6.53 -21.78 -22.60
N PHE A 416 5.43 -22.55 -22.55
CA PHE A 416 4.10 -22.02 -22.24
C PHE A 416 4.02 -21.33 -20.86
N ILE A 417 4.83 -21.74 -19.88
CA ILE A 417 4.91 -21.08 -18.57
C ILE A 417 5.56 -19.70 -18.74
N MET A 418 6.60 -19.62 -19.57
CA MET A 418 7.25 -18.35 -19.91
C MET A 418 6.29 -17.42 -20.65
N ASP A 419 5.50 -17.95 -21.58
CA ASP A 419 4.51 -17.17 -22.33
C ASP A 419 3.44 -16.59 -21.39
N ILE A 420 2.88 -17.39 -20.48
CA ILE A 420 1.94 -16.93 -19.46
C ILE A 420 2.58 -15.86 -18.57
N ALA A 421 3.79 -16.12 -18.08
CA ALA A 421 4.50 -15.19 -17.20
C ALA A 421 4.81 -13.86 -17.89
N SER A 422 5.23 -13.90 -19.16
CA SER A 422 5.51 -12.71 -19.96
C SER A 422 4.25 -11.88 -20.21
N TYR A 423 3.14 -12.54 -20.55
CA TYR A 423 1.89 -11.89 -20.92
C TYR A 423 1.22 -11.24 -19.71
N VAL A 424 1.15 -11.97 -18.60
CA VAL A 424 0.64 -11.44 -17.32
C VAL A 424 1.58 -10.36 -16.79
N GLY A 425 2.89 -10.65 -16.73
CA GLY A 425 3.91 -9.74 -16.19
C GLY A 425 3.98 -8.39 -16.91
N ALA A 426 3.70 -8.35 -18.21
CA ALA A 426 3.66 -7.12 -19.01
C ALA A 426 2.66 -6.07 -18.47
N ALA A 427 1.63 -6.48 -17.72
CA ALA A 427 0.68 -5.57 -17.09
C ALA A 427 1.23 -4.87 -15.84
N SER A 428 2.27 -5.41 -15.20
CA SER A 428 2.80 -4.92 -13.91
C SER A 428 3.21 -3.45 -13.98
N VAL A 429 4.00 -3.09 -14.99
CA VAL A 429 4.58 -1.76 -15.14
C VAL A 429 3.52 -0.68 -15.42
N PRO A 430 2.61 -0.83 -16.41
CA PRO A 430 1.57 0.18 -16.64
C PRO A 430 0.58 0.28 -15.48
N LEU A 431 0.18 -0.84 -14.85
CA LEU A 431 -0.70 -0.79 -13.68
C LEU A 431 -0.01 -0.11 -12.47
N GLY A 432 1.26 -0.42 -12.21
CA GLY A 432 2.05 0.24 -11.16
C GLY A 432 2.12 1.76 -11.35
N LEU A 433 2.38 2.24 -12.58
CA LEU A 433 2.39 3.68 -12.88
C LEU A 433 1.01 4.34 -12.82
N LEU A 434 -0.07 3.63 -13.16
CA LEU A 434 -1.44 4.13 -12.99
C LEU A 434 -1.80 4.25 -11.50
N LEU A 435 -1.46 3.25 -10.69
CA LEU A 435 -1.64 3.29 -9.24
C LEU A 435 -0.83 4.41 -8.61
N LEU A 436 0.43 4.58 -9.03
CA LEU A 436 1.28 5.69 -8.64
C LEU A 436 0.60 7.05 -8.88
N GLY A 437 0.04 7.26 -10.08
CA GLY A 437 -0.73 8.47 -10.39
C GLY A 437 -1.99 8.63 -9.54
N ALA A 438 -2.73 7.54 -9.32
CA ALA A 438 -3.91 7.54 -8.46
C ALA A 438 -3.57 7.89 -7.00
N THR A 439 -2.46 7.36 -6.46
CA THR A 439 -1.98 7.71 -5.12
C THR A 439 -1.62 9.19 -5.04
N ILE A 440 -0.82 9.70 -5.99
CA ILE A 440 -0.44 11.13 -6.04
C ILE A 440 -1.67 12.04 -6.13
N SER A 441 -2.70 11.65 -6.86
CA SER A 441 -3.95 12.40 -6.97
C SER A 441 -4.69 12.61 -5.65
N ARG A 442 -4.52 11.69 -4.70
CA ARG A 442 -5.21 11.71 -3.40
C ARG A 442 -4.40 12.40 -2.31
N LEU A 443 -3.10 12.62 -2.55
CA LEU A 443 -2.25 13.37 -1.63
C LEU A 443 -2.76 14.82 -1.56
N SER A 444 -3.37 15.17 -0.44
CA SER A 444 -3.70 16.54 -0.07
C SER A 444 -2.83 16.97 1.10
N ILE A 445 -2.49 18.25 1.17
CA ILE A 445 -1.71 18.84 2.27
C ILE A 445 -2.71 19.67 3.07
N LYS A 446 -3.12 19.18 4.25
CA LYS A 446 -4.02 19.95 5.13
C LYS A 446 -3.23 20.98 5.92
N LYS A 447 -2.17 20.55 6.61
CA LYS A 447 -1.33 21.42 7.45
C LYS A 447 0.15 21.12 7.23
N MET A 448 0.93 22.14 6.93
CA MET A 448 2.40 22.03 6.93
C MET A 448 2.92 22.41 8.32
N PRO A 449 3.64 21.54 9.03
CA PRO A 449 4.24 21.91 10.30
C PRO A 449 5.22 23.06 10.12
N PRO A 450 5.24 24.05 11.03
CA PRO A 450 6.11 25.20 10.90
C PRO A 450 7.58 24.76 10.80
N GLY A 451 8.27 25.20 9.73
CA GLY A 451 9.66 24.83 9.47
C GLY A 451 9.89 23.50 8.75
N PHE A 452 8.84 22.68 8.52
CA PHE A 452 8.99 21.38 7.85
C PHE A 452 9.48 21.49 6.40
N TRP A 453 9.22 22.62 5.73
CA TRP A 453 9.74 22.88 4.38
C TRP A 453 11.26 22.70 4.27
N LYS A 454 12.03 22.96 5.34
CA LYS A 454 13.48 22.71 5.40
C LYS A 454 13.79 21.22 5.32
N THR A 455 13.05 20.40 6.08
CA THR A 455 13.15 18.93 6.05
C THR A 455 12.78 18.39 4.68
N ALA A 456 11.65 18.84 4.11
CA ALA A 456 11.20 18.43 2.78
C ALA A 456 12.22 18.77 1.69
N LEU A 457 12.81 19.97 1.73
CA LEU A 457 13.85 20.37 0.81
C LEU A 457 15.13 19.54 0.99
N MET A 458 15.60 19.37 2.23
CA MET A 458 16.84 18.65 2.52
C MET A 458 16.73 17.17 2.18
N ILE A 459 15.60 16.51 2.47
CA ILE A 459 15.41 15.10 2.14
C ILE A 459 15.27 14.89 0.63
N THR A 460 14.62 15.83 -0.07
CA THR A 460 14.49 15.80 -1.53
C THR A 460 15.85 16.00 -2.19
N ALA A 461 16.65 16.98 -1.74
CA ALA A 461 18.01 17.19 -2.21
C ALA A 461 18.91 15.99 -1.88
N SER A 462 18.78 15.43 -0.68
CA SER A 462 19.52 14.22 -0.30
C SER A 462 19.19 13.07 -1.23
N ARG A 463 17.91 12.83 -1.51
CA ARG A 463 17.45 11.71 -2.35
C ARG A 463 17.78 11.87 -3.82
N LEU A 464 17.54 13.05 -4.40
CA LEU A 464 17.62 13.25 -5.86
C LEU A 464 18.89 13.96 -6.33
N ILE A 465 19.78 14.35 -5.40
CA ILE A 465 21.07 14.98 -5.72
C ILE A 465 22.22 14.26 -5.01
N LEU A 466 22.22 14.21 -3.67
CA LEU A 466 23.37 13.66 -2.93
C LEU A 466 23.53 12.14 -3.13
N ILE A 467 22.47 11.35 -2.97
CA ILE A 467 22.49 9.90 -3.17
C ILE A 467 22.95 9.53 -4.60
N PRO A 468 22.43 10.14 -5.68
CA PRO A 468 22.93 9.91 -7.03
C PRO A 468 24.43 10.22 -7.21
N ILE A 469 24.91 11.34 -6.65
CA ILE A 469 26.33 11.71 -6.71
C ILE A 469 27.19 10.65 -6.02
N ILE A 470 26.78 10.23 -4.82
CA ILE A 470 27.45 9.16 -4.08
C ILE A 470 27.39 7.83 -4.86
N GLY A 471 26.24 7.51 -5.45
CA GLY A 471 26.04 6.32 -6.27
C GLY A 471 26.95 6.29 -7.50
N VAL A 472 27.11 7.41 -8.20
CA VAL A 472 28.09 7.55 -9.29
C VAL A 472 29.50 7.31 -8.77
N GLY A 473 29.85 7.85 -7.60
CA GLY A 473 31.14 7.63 -6.96
C GLY A 473 31.41 6.16 -6.64
N ILE A 474 30.47 5.49 -5.96
CA ILE A 474 30.56 4.08 -5.56
C ILE A 474 30.68 3.16 -6.78
N THR A 475 29.77 3.33 -7.76
CA THR A 475 29.78 2.53 -8.99
C THR A 475 31.03 2.79 -9.83
N THR A 476 31.59 4.00 -9.81
CA THR A 476 32.89 4.28 -10.43
C THR A 476 34.03 3.60 -9.68
N GLY A 477 33.96 3.53 -8.35
CA GLY A 477 34.88 2.73 -7.53
C GLY A 477 34.84 1.25 -7.88
N PHE A 478 33.65 0.65 -7.98
CA PHE A 478 33.46 -0.74 -8.39
C PHE A 478 33.95 -1.00 -9.81
N TYR A 479 33.73 -0.06 -10.73
CA TYR A 479 34.28 -0.13 -12.08
C TYR A 479 35.81 -0.16 -12.08
N LYS A 480 36.46 0.78 -11.36
CA LYS A 480 37.93 0.83 -11.24
C LYS A 480 38.50 -0.40 -10.53
N ALA A 481 37.76 -0.99 -9.60
CA ALA A 481 38.11 -2.23 -8.92
C ALA A 481 37.87 -3.49 -9.78
N GLY A 482 37.33 -3.36 -11.00
CA GLY A 482 37.08 -4.47 -11.90
C GLY A 482 35.87 -5.34 -11.52
N TRP A 483 34.95 -4.84 -10.70
CA TRP A 483 33.78 -5.61 -10.24
C TRP A 483 32.81 -5.89 -11.39
N TYR A 484 32.52 -4.89 -12.22
CA TYR A 484 31.58 -4.99 -13.34
C TYR A 484 32.17 -5.66 -14.60
N GLY A 485 33.48 -5.91 -14.64
CA GLY A 485 34.15 -6.43 -15.83
C GLY A 485 33.90 -5.54 -17.06
N GLN A 486 33.47 -6.15 -18.17
CA GLN A 486 33.13 -5.45 -19.43
C GLN A 486 31.65 -5.05 -19.52
N ASP A 487 30.83 -5.42 -18.52
CA ASP A 487 29.40 -5.18 -18.57
C ASP A 487 29.07 -3.74 -18.13
N LYS A 488 28.80 -2.88 -19.11
CA LYS A 488 28.40 -1.49 -18.88
C LYS A 488 26.95 -1.39 -18.36
N LEU A 489 26.11 -2.39 -18.59
CA LEU A 489 24.69 -2.36 -18.28
C LEU A 489 24.45 -2.49 -16.77
N ILE A 490 25.13 -3.40 -16.08
CA ILE A 490 25.01 -3.52 -14.62
C ILE A 490 25.39 -2.21 -13.92
N ARG A 491 26.44 -1.54 -14.40
CA ARG A 491 26.85 -0.22 -13.89
C ARG A 491 25.78 0.83 -14.16
N PHE A 492 25.22 0.84 -15.37
CA PHE A 492 24.15 1.75 -15.74
C PHE A 492 22.92 1.60 -14.85
N VAL A 493 22.41 0.36 -14.71
CA VAL A 493 21.26 0.05 -13.85
C VAL A 493 21.57 0.43 -12.41
N SER A 494 22.74 0.06 -11.90
CA SER A 494 23.17 0.43 -10.55
C SER A 494 23.10 1.94 -10.32
N VAL A 495 23.57 2.77 -11.27
CA VAL A 495 23.50 4.24 -11.12
C VAL A 495 22.06 4.74 -11.16
N ILE A 496 21.21 4.20 -12.05
CA ILE A 496 19.80 4.58 -12.13
C ILE A 496 19.10 4.35 -10.78
N GLU A 497 19.36 3.25 -10.09
CA GLU A 497 18.74 2.94 -8.79
C GLU A 497 19.01 3.99 -7.71
N PHE A 498 20.20 4.63 -7.72
CA PHE A 498 20.49 5.75 -6.82
C PHE A 498 19.73 7.04 -7.19
N GLY A 499 19.17 7.11 -8.40
CA GLY A 499 18.47 8.26 -8.98
C GLY A 499 16.96 8.32 -8.74
N LEU A 500 16.40 7.33 -8.06
CA LEU A 500 14.95 7.14 -7.96
C LEU A 500 14.36 7.90 -6.76
N PRO A 501 13.10 8.38 -6.86
CA PRO A 501 12.39 8.96 -5.72
C PRO A 501 11.99 7.87 -4.72
N ASN A 502 11.36 8.25 -3.62
CA ASN A 502 10.85 7.28 -2.65
C ASN A 502 9.67 6.47 -3.21
N ALA A 503 9.48 5.26 -2.69
CA ALA A 503 8.35 4.41 -3.02
C ALA A 503 7.03 5.02 -2.51
N THR A 504 5.98 4.97 -3.35
CA THR A 504 4.63 5.36 -2.93
C THR A 504 3.95 4.34 -2.03
N ALA A 505 4.49 3.12 -1.92
CA ALA A 505 4.06 2.13 -0.94
C ALA A 505 4.11 2.68 0.51
N LEU A 506 4.98 3.66 0.78
CA LEU A 506 5.04 4.36 2.07
C LEU A 506 3.72 5.03 2.46
N VAL A 507 2.91 5.46 1.48
CA VAL A 507 1.60 6.08 1.74
C VAL A 507 0.66 5.05 2.36
N TYR A 508 0.64 3.83 1.83
CA TYR A 508 -0.20 2.75 2.37
C TYR A 508 0.29 2.28 3.74
N PHE A 509 1.61 2.14 3.94
CA PHE A 509 2.14 1.79 5.26
C PHE A 509 1.86 2.87 6.31
N THR A 510 1.89 4.14 5.93
CA THR A 510 1.56 5.22 6.87
C THR A 510 0.05 5.25 7.14
N ALA A 511 -0.78 5.09 6.11
CA ALA A 511 -2.24 5.02 6.24
C ALA A 511 -2.70 3.86 7.15
N PHE A 512 -2.03 2.70 7.05
CA PHE A 512 -2.29 1.53 7.89
C PHE A 512 -2.29 1.85 9.39
N TYR A 513 -1.34 2.68 9.83
CA TYR A 513 -1.20 3.09 11.23
C TYR A 513 -1.89 4.43 11.55
N THR A 514 -2.52 5.10 10.59
CA THR A 514 -3.12 6.44 10.78
C THR A 514 -4.58 6.34 11.27
N ASP A 515 -5.01 7.23 12.17
CA ASP A 515 -6.36 7.16 12.73
C ASP A 515 -7.33 7.67 11.68
N PRO A 516 -8.35 6.89 11.27
CA PRO A 516 -9.37 7.42 10.38
C PRO A 516 -10.22 8.52 11.04
N ASN A 517 -10.34 8.53 12.37
CA ASN A 517 -11.21 9.46 13.09
C ASN A 517 -10.49 10.74 13.55
N SER A 518 -9.16 10.80 13.47
CA SER A 518 -8.40 12.02 13.80
C SER A 518 -8.54 13.05 12.69
N GLU A 519 -8.76 14.32 13.04
CA GLU A 519 -8.84 15.38 12.04
C GLU A 519 -7.47 15.76 11.44
N ASP A 520 -6.40 15.53 12.21
CA ASP A 520 -5.02 15.91 11.91
C ASP A 520 -4.13 14.67 11.65
N HIS A 521 -3.61 14.57 10.42
CA HIS A 521 -2.73 13.47 9.98
C HIS A 521 -1.31 13.97 9.68
N LEU A 522 -0.60 14.41 10.71
CA LEU A 522 0.75 14.98 10.60
C LEU A 522 1.70 14.12 9.74
N GLN A 523 1.74 12.80 10.00
CA GLN A 523 2.63 11.85 9.35
C GLN A 523 2.33 11.70 7.85
N MET A 524 1.04 11.68 7.49
CA MET A 524 0.57 11.61 6.11
C MET A 524 0.86 12.92 5.36
N ASP A 525 0.63 14.08 5.96
CA ASP A 525 0.94 15.39 5.39
C ASP A 525 2.45 15.53 5.12
N CYS A 526 3.30 15.14 6.08
CA CYS A 526 4.75 15.18 5.93
C CYS A 526 5.25 14.29 4.78
N LEU A 527 4.73 13.07 4.68
CA LEU A 527 5.05 12.14 3.62
C LEU A 527 4.56 12.64 2.26
N ALA A 528 3.33 13.16 2.18
CA ALA A 528 2.74 13.70 0.97
C ALA A 528 3.59 14.82 0.37
N ILE A 529 4.02 15.78 1.20
CA ILE A 529 4.90 16.88 0.78
C ILE A 529 6.20 16.33 0.19
N CYS A 530 6.84 15.37 0.85
CA CYS A 530 8.10 14.80 0.38
C CYS A 530 7.93 14.09 -0.97
N LEU A 531 6.88 13.30 -1.14
CA LEU A 531 6.61 12.60 -2.39
C LEU A 531 6.30 13.59 -3.53
N ILE A 532 5.44 14.59 -3.30
CA ILE A 532 5.11 15.59 -4.31
C ILE A 532 6.37 16.33 -4.78
N CYS A 533 7.23 16.78 -3.85
CA CYS A 533 8.48 17.45 -4.20
C CYS A 533 9.42 16.54 -5.02
N GLN A 534 9.60 15.29 -4.60
CA GLN A 534 10.49 14.36 -5.28
C GLN A 534 10.00 14.01 -6.68
N TYR A 535 8.72 13.67 -6.83
CA TYR A 535 8.13 13.33 -8.12
C TYR A 535 8.01 14.54 -9.05
N ALA A 536 7.96 15.77 -8.54
CA ALA A 536 8.07 16.97 -9.38
C ALA A 536 9.49 17.18 -9.92
N ILE A 537 10.51 16.99 -9.08
CA ILE A 537 11.92 17.24 -9.42
C ILE A 537 12.52 16.09 -10.27
N LEU A 538 12.01 14.86 -10.11
CA LEU A 538 12.51 13.68 -10.82
C LEU A 538 12.57 13.84 -12.34
N PHE A 539 11.59 14.53 -12.93
CA PHE A 539 11.53 14.79 -14.38
C PHE A 539 12.80 15.45 -14.92
N ILE A 540 13.51 16.21 -14.09
CA ILE A 540 14.75 16.91 -14.44
C ILE A 540 15.96 16.11 -13.98
N THR A 541 15.96 15.60 -12.74
CA THR A 541 17.16 14.99 -12.14
C THR A 541 17.50 13.65 -12.76
N LEU A 542 16.53 12.80 -13.10
CA LEU A 542 16.81 11.49 -13.66
C LEU A 542 17.39 11.56 -15.08
N PRO A 543 16.85 12.36 -16.03
CA PRO A 543 17.49 12.54 -17.34
C PRO A 543 18.90 13.13 -17.25
N PHE A 544 19.12 14.05 -16.31
CA PHE A 544 20.46 14.60 -16.08
C PHE A 544 21.44 13.51 -15.62
N LEU A 545 21.06 12.72 -14.61
CA LEU A 545 21.85 11.60 -14.10
C LEU A 545 22.16 10.58 -15.20
N VAL A 546 21.16 10.21 -16.00
CA VAL A 546 21.33 9.25 -17.10
C VAL A 546 22.24 9.81 -18.19
N SER A 547 22.05 11.07 -18.61
CA SER A 547 22.90 11.73 -19.61
C SER A 547 24.35 11.82 -19.13
N PHE A 548 24.56 12.20 -17.87
CA PHE A 548 25.88 12.24 -17.24
C PHE A 548 26.50 10.85 -17.22
N THR A 549 25.74 9.83 -16.85
CA THR A 549 26.23 8.44 -16.74
C THR A 549 26.64 7.90 -18.11
N LEU A 550 25.84 8.12 -19.15
CA LEU A 550 26.16 7.67 -20.49
C LEU A 550 27.43 8.36 -21.02
N LYS A 551 27.51 9.69 -20.88
CA LYS A 551 28.63 10.46 -21.43
C LYS A 551 29.92 10.32 -20.63
N VAL A 552 29.84 10.46 -19.31
CA VAL A 552 31.02 10.54 -18.43
C VAL A 552 31.37 9.17 -17.88
N SER A 553 30.41 8.47 -17.28
CA SER A 553 30.68 7.20 -16.61
C SER A 553 30.95 6.06 -17.59
N LEU A 554 30.22 5.99 -18.70
CA LEU A 554 30.30 4.89 -19.68
C LEU A 554 31.09 5.25 -20.95
N SER A 555 31.47 6.53 -21.09
CA SER A 555 32.24 7.09 -22.21
C SER A 555 31.64 6.75 -23.58
N MET A 556 30.33 6.98 -23.73
CA MET A 556 29.57 6.75 -24.98
C MET A 556 29.47 8.00 -25.86
#